data_AF-A0A9E2XFB5-F1
#
_entry.id   AF-A0A9E2XFB5-F1
#
_cell.length_a   1.000
_cell.length_b   1.000
_cell.length_c   1.000
_cell.angle_alpha   90.00
_cell.angle_beta   90.00
_cell.angle_gamma   90.00
#
_symmetry.space_group_name_H-M   'P 1'
#
loop_
_entity.id
_entity.type
_entity.pdbx_description
1 polymer ?
#
loop_
_entity_poly.entity_id
_entity_poly.type
_entity_poly.pdbx_seq_one_letter_code
_entity_poly.pdbx_strand_id
1 'polypeptide(L)'
;AAFAHGSPGQQDAYLRSLHEGHKDLGGIPGTVFFDQLWQLTLEGFFSDPVYGGNRDMLSWRMIGFPGAYASYYVVVDQHGMKIDRAPMSLGEDVHGHVHLQPAIPATSP
;
A
#
# COMPACT_ATOMS: atom_id res chain seq x y z
N ALA A 1 27.30 -7.97 13.55
CA ALA A 1 26.87 -8.53 12.26
C ALA A 1 25.86 -7.58 11.62
N ALA A 2 25.88 -7.41 10.30
CA ALA A 2 24.86 -6.59 9.61
C ALA A 2 23.48 -7.26 9.75
N PHE A 3 22.42 -6.45 9.89
CA PHE A 3 21.03 -6.90 10.07
C PHE A 3 20.61 -7.99 9.06
N ALA A 4 20.95 -7.80 7.78
CA ALA A 4 20.60 -8.70 6.68
C ALA A 4 21.17 -10.13 6.79
N HIS A 5 22.22 -10.35 7.60
CA HIS A 5 22.85 -11.66 7.78
C HIS A 5 22.45 -12.37 9.09
N GLY A 6 21.59 -11.75 9.90
CA GLY A 6 21.05 -12.39 11.10
C GLY A 6 20.00 -13.44 10.78
N SER A 7 19.82 -14.42 11.67
CA SER A 7 18.63 -15.27 11.66
C SER A 7 17.36 -14.44 11.92
N PRO A 8 16.15 -14.94 11.61
CA PRO A 8 14.90 -14.21 11.86
C PRO A 8 14.78 -13.73 13.32
N GLY A 9 15.10 -14.58 14.30
CA GLY A 9 15.09 -14.18 15.71
C GLY A 9 16.12 -13.09 16.07
N GLN A 10 17.28 -13.08 15.38
CA GLN A 10 18.27 -12.01 15.55
C GLN A 10 17.80 -10.69 14.93
N GLN A 11 17.11 -10.75 13.79
CA GLN A 11 16.50 -9.59 13.14
C GLN A 11 15.39 -9.00 14.02
N ASP A 12 14.50 -9.83 14.54
CA ASP A 12 13.42 -9.41 15.44
C ASP A 12 13.96 -8.80 16.73
N ALA A 13 14.99 -9.40 17.33
CA ALA A 13 15.65 -8.85 18.52
C ALA A 13 16.28 -7.48 18.22
N TYR A 14 16.85 -7.30 17.03
CA TYR A 14 17.40 -6.02 16.61
C TYR A 14 16.31 -4.96 16.45
N LEU A 15 15.22 -5.27 15.74
CA LEU A 15 14.08 -4.35 15.58
C LEU A 15 13.45 -3.98 16.93
N ARG A 16 13.26 -4.96 17.82
CA ARG A 16 12.78 -4.73 19.19
C ARG A 16 13.68 -3.78 19.96
N SER A 17 15.00 -3.94 19.85
CA SER A 17 15.95 -3.06 20.53
C SER A 17 15.90 -1.61 20.03
N LEU A 18 15.53 -1.38 18.76
CA LEU A 18 15.28 -0.04 18.23
C LEU A 18 13.99 0.54 18.82
N HIS A 19 12.91 -0.23 18.81
CA HIS A 19 11.61 0.15 19.35
C HIS A 19 11.65 0.47 20.86
N GLU A 20 12.44 -0.27 21.63
CA GLU A 20 12.62 -0.04 23.08
C GLU A 20 13.61 1.10 23.39
N GLY A 21 14.24 1.71 22.38
CA GLY A 21 15.19 2.81 22.57
C GLY A 21 16.56 2.37 23.11
N HIS A 22 16.89 1.09 22.99
CA HIS A 22 18.16 0.51 23.44
C HIS A 22 19.33 0.75 22.47
N LYS A 23 19.11 1.49 21.38
CA LYS A 23 20.11 1.76 20.34
C LYS A 23 20.07 3.22 19.86
N ASP A 24 21.26 3.77 19.66
CA ASP A 24 21.49 5.00 18.90
C ASP A 24 22.15 4.64 17.55
N LEU A 25 21.69 5.27 16.48
CA LEU A 25 22.13 5.00 15.10
C LEU A 25 23.04 6.12 14.58
N GLY A 26 23.95 6.63 15.42
CA GLY A 26 24.86 7.71 15.05
C GLY A 26 24.22 9.09 15.18
N GLY A 27 23.56 9.34 16.32
CA GLY A 27 22.83 10.59 16.60
C GLY A 27 21.35 10.55 16.24
N ILE A 28 20.85 9.40 15.78
CA ILE A 28 19.41 9.15 15.56
C ILE A 28 18.95 8.14 16.61
N PRO A 29 18.05 8.53 17.54
CA PRO A 29 17.46 7.58 18.47
C PRO A 29 16.78 6.43 17.73
N GLY A 30 17.03 5.19 18.17
CA GLY A 30 16.49 4.00 17.52
C GLY A 30 14.96 3.99 17.44
N THR A 31 14.28 4.60 18.41
CA THR A 31 12.83 4.77 18.43
C THR A 31 12.34 5.61 17.25
N VAL A 32 12.97 6.76 17.00
CA VAL A 32 12.62 7.66 15.89
C VAL A 32 12.78 6.95 14.54
N PHE A 33 13.88 6.22 14.36
CA PHE A 33 14.09 5.43 13.15
C PHE A 33 13.04 4.32 13.00
N PHE A 34 12.75 3.59 14.07
CA PHE A 34 11.78 2.49 14.05
C PHE A 34 10.37 2.99 13.73
N ASP A 35 9.94 4.10 14.35
CA ASP A 35 8.62 4.68 14.12
C ASP A 35 8.46 5.10 12.66
N GLN A 36 9.48 5.74 12.07
CA GLN A 36 9.46 6.10 10.65
C GLN A 36 9.43 4.86 9.74
N LEU A 37 10.24 3.84 10.04
CA LEU A 37 10.25 2.58 9.30
C LEU A 37 8.88 1.91 9.33
N TRP A 38 8.23 1.90 10.50
CA TRP A 38 6.89 1.33 10.69
C TRP A 38 5.83 2.09 9.87
N GLN A 39 5.82 3.42 9.94
CA GLN A 39 4.90 4.24 9.15
C GLN A 39 5.07 4.00 7.65
N LEU A 40 6.31 4.03 7.14
CA LEU A 40 6.60 3.77 5.72
C LEU A 40 6.19 2.35 5.29
N THR A 41 6.32 1.37 6.20
CA THR A 41 5.87 -0.01 5.92
C THR A 41 4.34 -0.07 5.77
N LEU A 42 3.60 0.62 6.65
CA LEU A 42 2.15 0.71 6.55
C LEU A 42 1.73 1.44 5.27
N GLU A 43 2.34 2.59 5.00
CA GLU A 43 2.08 3.37 3.79
C GLU A 43 2.30 2.54 2.53
N GLY A 44 3.44 1.83 2.42
CA GLY A 44 3.72 0.94 1.30
C GLY A 44 2.81 -0.29 1.25
N PHE A 45 2.31 -0.79 2.37
CA PHE A 45 1.37 -1.90 2.39
C PHE A 45 -0.01 -1.50 1.83
N PHE A 46 -0.44 -0.27 2.06
CA PHE A 46 -1.74 0.25 1.60
C PHE A 46 -1.67 1.09 0.32
N SER A 47 -0.49 1.41 -0.18
CA SER A 47 -0.30 2.19 -1.41
C SER A 47 -0.80 1.45 -2.65
N ASP A 48 -0.83 2.16 -3.78
CA ASP A 48 -1.01 1.54 -5.09
C ASP A 48 0.18 0.58 -5.39
N PRO A 49 -0.07 -0.64 -5.90
CA PRO A 49 0.98 -1.58 -6.28
C PRO A 49 2.00 -1.03 -7.30
N VAL A 50 1.64 -0.02 -8.09
CA VAL A 50 2.55 0.64 -9.05
C VAL A 50 3.79 1.22 -8.37
N TYR A 51 3.72 1.52 -7.07
CA TYR A 51 4.85 2.02 -6.28
C TYR A 51 5.73 0.89 -5.70
N GLY A 52 5.49 -0.37 -6.05
CA GLY A 52 6.25 -1.54 -5.61
C GLY A 52 5.81 -2.12 -4.25
N GLY A 53 4.90 -1.44 -3.56
CA GLY A 53 4.19 -1.93 -2.37
C GLY A 53 2.99 -2.82 -2.71
N ASN A 54 2.12 -3.07 -1.73
CA ASN A 54 0.81 -3.72 -1.86
C ASN A 54 0.71 -4.81 -2.95
N ARG A 55 1.64 -5.77 -2.92
CA ARG A 55 1.74 -6.78 -3.98
C ARG A 55 0.44 -7.57 -4.12
N ASP A 56 0.02 -7.78 -5.37
CA ASP A 56 -1.24 -8.45 -5.74
C ASP A 56 -2.50 -7.76 -5.18
N MET A 57 -2.38 -6.48 -4.78
CA MET A 57 -3.42 -5.66 -4.15
C MET A 57 -3.99 -6.31 -2.89
N LEU A 58 -3.16 -7.07 -2.17
CA LEU A 58 -3.62 -7.87 -1.03
C LEU A 58 -4.28 -7.01 0.05
N SER A 59 -3.69 -5.88 0.41
CA SER A 59 -4.26 -5.00 1.45
C SER A 59 -5.60 -4.41 1.01
N TRP A 60 -5.72 -4.05 -0.27
CA TRP A 60 -6.96 -3.55 -0.86
C TRP A 60 -8.06 -4.61 -0.85
N ARG A 61 -7.74 -5.86 -1.20
CA ARG A 61 -8.68 -7.00 -1.08
C ARG A 61 -9.13 -7.21 0.37
N MET A 62 -8.20 -7.10 1.33
CA MET A 62 -8.50 -7.27 2.76
C MET A 62 -9.49 -6.22 3.27
N ILE A 63 -9.32 -4.95 2.89
CA ILE A 63 -10.19 -3.86 3.36
C ILE A 63 -11.40 -3.62 2.44
N GLY A 64 -11.53 -4.37 1.35
CA GLY A 64 -12.57 -4.18 0.34
C GLY A 64 -12.42 -2.89 -0.47
N PHE A 65 -11.21 -2.31 -0.55
CA PHE A 65 -10.96 -1.15 -1.38
C PHE A 65 -10.94 -1.58 -2.85
N PRO A 66 -11.82 -1.04 -3.70
CA PRO A 66 -11.98 -1.51 -5.07
C PRO A 66 -10.86 -1.05 -6.01
N GLY A 67 -9.92 -0.19 -5.58
CA GLY A 67 -8.84 0.35 -6.42
C GLY A 67 -8.96 1.86 -6.66
N ALA A 68 -7.87 2.48 -7.13
CA ALA A 68 -7.74 3.92 -7.31
C ALA A 68 -8.19 4.38 -8.70
N TYR A 69 -9.50 4.40 -8.95
CA TYR A 69 -10.04 4.80 -10.26
C TYR A 69 -10.13 6.32 -10.40
N ALA A 70 -9.65 6.82 -11.53
CA ALA A 70 -9.86 8.20 -11.93
C ALA A 70 -11.33 8.48 -12.31
N SER A 71 -12.15 7.46 -12.59
CA SER A 71 -13.49 7.61 -13.20
C SER A 71 -14.68 7.55 -12.23
N TYR A 72 -14.47 7.63 -10.90
CA TYR A 72 -15.57 7.59 -9.91
C TYR A 72 -16.47 8.83 -9.87
N TYR A 73 -16.26 9.83 -10.73
CA TYR A 73 -17.02 11.09 -10.74
C TYR A 73 -18.55 10.92 -10.71
N VAL A 74 -19.09 9.84 -11.30
CA VAL A 74 -20.55 9.61 -11.41
C VAL A 74 -21.14 8.94 -10.16
N VAL A 75 -20.30 8.25 -9.37
CA VAL A 75 -20.73 7.45 -8.20
C VAL A 75 -20.16 7.99 -6.89
N VAL A 76 -19.38 9.07 -6.92
CA VAL A 76 -18.75 9.67 -5.73
C VAL A 76 -19.78 10.09 -4.67
N ASP A 77 -20.94 10.57 -5.12
CA ASP A 77 -22.05 10.99 -4.25
C ASP A 77 -23.02 9.85 -3.89
N GLN A 78 -22.76 8.62 -4.37
CA GLN A 78 -23.61 7.46 -4.11
C GLN A 78 -23.04 6.63 -2.95
N HIS A 79 -23.52 6.91 -1.74
CA HIS A 79 -23.09 6.21 -0.54
C HIS A 79 -23.72 4.81 -0.40
N GLY A 80 -23.02 3.89 0.26
CA GLY A 80 -23.53 2.55 0.54
C GLY A 80 -23.57 1.60 -0.67
N MET A 81 -23.10 2.05 -1.84
CA MET A 81 -22.92 1.19 -3.00
C MET A 81 -21.79 0.19 -2.79
N LYS A 82 -22.11 -1.10 -2.87
CA LYS A 82 -21.09 -2.16 -2.88
C LYS A 82 -20.52 -2.30 -4.29
N ILE A 83 -19.23 -2.02 -4.44
CA ILE A 83 -18.49 -2.27 -5.68
C ILE A 83 -17.85 -3.66 -5.57
N ASP A 84 -18.48 -4.66 -6.20
CA ASP A 84 -18.07 -6.06 -6.12
C ASP A 84 -17.21 -6.46 -7.33
N ARG A 85 -15.91 -6.18 -7.25
CA ARG A 85 -14.93 -6.53 -8.28
C ARG A 85 -13.53 -6.71 -7.69
N ALA A 86 -12.64 -7.30 -8.48
CA ALA A 86 -11.22 -7.29 -8.17
C ALA A 86 -10.71 -5.85 -8.13
N PRO A 87 -9.79 -5.53 -7.20
CA PRO A 87 -9.15 -4.23 -7.20
C PRO A 87 -8.33 -4.00 -8.45
N MET A 88 -8.10 -2.72 -8.78
CA MET A 88 -7.29 -2.30 -9.91
C MET A 88 -6.35 -1.17 -9.51
N SER A 89 -5.08 -1.34 -9.86
CA SER A 89 -4.02 -0.35 -9.74
C SER A 89 -4.12 0.72 -10.82
N LEU A 90 -3.60 1.91 -10.54
CA LEU A 90 -3.35 2.96 -11.53
C LEU A 90 -2.58 2.42 -12.75
N GLY A 91 -1.57 1.56 -12.54
CA GLY A 91 -0.77 0.99 -13.63
C GLY A 91 -1.58 0.08 -14.57
N GLU A 92 -2.66 -0.51 -14.07
CA GLU A 92 -3.58 -1.36 -14.84
C GLU A 92 -4.61 -0.50 -15.60
N ASP A 93 -5.08 0.61 -15.02
CA ASP A 93 -6.03 1.54 -15.66
C ASP A 93 -5.44 2.25 -16.90
N VAL A 94 -4.12 2.54 -16.92
CA VAL A 94 -3.46 3.19 -18.07
C VAL A 94 -3.54 2.33 -19.35
N HIS A 95 -3.74 1.01 -19.23
CA HIS A 95 -3.75 0.07 -20.36
C HIS A 95 -5.16 -0.30 -20.85
N GLY A 96 -6.22 0.27 -20.26
CA GLY A 96 -7.59 0.02 -20.71
C GLY A 96 -8.59 0.68 -19.78
N HIS A 97 -9.11 1.84 -20.18
CA HIS A 97 -10.11 2.59 -19.42
C HIS A 97 -11.31 1.72 -19.07
N VAL A 98 -11.42 1.32 -17.80
CA VAL A 98 -12.67 0.73 -17.30
C VAL A 98 -13.59 1.88 -16.92
N HIS A 99 -14.34 2.37 -17.91
CA HIS A 99 -15.47 3.24 -17.65
C HIS A 99 -16.54 2.44 -16.92
N LEU A 100 -16.91 2.87 -15.71
CA LEU A 100 -18.04 2.30 -14.95
C LEU A 100 -19.40 2.54 -15.62
N GLN A 101 -19.44 3.32 -16.71
CA GLN A 101 -20.64 3.54 -17.51
C GLN A 101 -20.69 2.54 -18.68
N PRO A 102 -21.71 1.65 -18.74
CA PRO A 102 -21.93 0.77 -19.89
C PRO A 102 -22.16 1.50 -21.22
N ALA A 103 -22.49 2.80 -21.16
CA ALA A 103 -22.86 3.62 -22.30
C ALA A 103 -21.69 4.38 -22.96
N ILE A 104 -20.48 4.34 -22.38
CA ILE A 104 -19.28 4.98 -22.96
C ILE A 104 -18.37 3.87 -23.51
N PRO A 105 -18.07 3.84 -24.82
CA PRO A 105 -17.16 2.85 -25.39
C PRO A 105 -15.78 2.90 -24.74
N ALA A 106 -15.13 1.74 -24.57
CA ALA A 106 -13.77 1.63 -24.01
C ALA A 106 -12.67 2.27 -24.88
N THR A 107 -13.02 2.78 -26.06
CA THR A 107 -12.13 3.50 -26.97
C THR A 107 -12.56 4.95 -27.05
N SER A 108 -11.73 5.85 -26.51
CA SER A 108 -11.71 7.26 -26.94
C SER A 108 -10.87 7.39 -28.23
N PRO A 109 -11.14 8.41 -29.09
CA PRO A 109 -10.45 8.61 -30.37
C PRO A 109 -8.94 8.83 -30.24
#